data_AF-A0A0N0BGI6-F1
#
_entry.id   AF-A0A0N0BGI6-F1
#
_cell.length_a   1.000
_cell.length_b   1.000
_cell.length_c   1.000
_cell.angle_alpha   90.00
_cell.angle_beta   90.00
_cell.angle_gamma   90.00
#
_symmetry.space_group_name_H-M   'P 1'
#
loop_
_entity.id
_entity.type
_entity.pdbx_description
1 polymer ?
#
loop_
_entity_poly.entity_id
_entity_poly.type
_entity_poly.pdbx_seq_one_letter_code
_entity_poly.pdbx_strand_id
1 'polypeptide(L)'
;ESLNVDESTVSKRLKAAKFIHKQDYWVPHVLRDRDVERRLTMRIVASKIKHKQVNLNRTLKEKRPNRSLQKKNYFFYHGIHLLPEKWQNVITDNGKYFA
;
A
#
# COMPACT_ATOMS: atom_id res chain seq x y z
N GLU A 1 -17.80 -21.06 -19.19
CA GLU A 1 -19.21 -21.50 -19.16
C GLU A 1 -20.08 -20.24 -19.26
N SER A 2 -20.60 -19.92 -20.44
CA SER A 2 -21.55 -18.81 -20.59
C SER A 2 -22.94 -19.34 -20.27
N LEU A 3 -23.51 -18.89 -19.15
CA LEU A 3 -24.93 -19.14 -18.88
C LEU A 3 -25.70 -18.59 -20.08
N ASN A 4 -26.44 -19.44 -20.79
CA ASN A 4 -27.24 -19.09 -21.97
C ASN A 4 -28.46 -18.24 -21.56
N VAL A 5 -28.20 -17.15 -20.87
CA VAL A 5 -29.16 -16.22 -20.29
C VAL A 5 -28.83 -14.86 -20.88
N ASP A 6 -29.82 -14.30 -21.56
CA ASP A 6 -29.73 -12.96 -22.12
C ASP A 6 -29.41 -11.92 -21.03
N GLU A 7 -28.40 -11.08 -21.28
CA GLU A 7 -27.93 -10.06 -20.33
C GLU A 7 -29.05 -9.07 -19.95
N SER A 8 -30.00 -8.84 -20.88
CA SER A 8 -31.17 -8.00 -20.59
C SER A 8 -32.04 -8.61 -19.48
N THR A 9 -32.10 -9.94 -19.39
CA THR A 9 -32.84 -10.67 -18.36
C THR A 9 -32.19 -10.47 -16.98
N VAL A 10 -30.86 -10.53 -16.91
CA VAL A 10 -30.11 -10.25 -15.68
C VAL A 10 -30.32 -8.81 -15.23
N SER A 11 -30.20 -7.85 -16.14
CA SER A 11 -30.42 -6.42 -15.87
C SER A 11 -31.84 -6.12 -15.36
N LYS A 12 -32.88 -6.71 -15.97
CA LYS A 12 -34.27 -6.56 -15.55
C LYS A 12 -34.51 -7.11 -14.14
N ARG A 13 -33.98 -8.30 -13.83
CA ARG A 13 -34.10 -8.92 -12.50
C ARG A 13 -33.39 -8.11 -11.42
N LEU A 14 -32.20 -7.60 -11.70
CA LEU A 14 -31.44 -6.76 -10.77
C LEU A 14 -32.17 -5.44 -10.49
N LYS A 15 -32.74 -4.80 -11.51
CA LYS A 15 -33.60 -3.62 -11.33
C LYS A 15 -34.84 -3.92 -10.49
N ALA A 16 -35.51 -5.05 -10.73
CA ALA A 16 -36.65 -5.50 -9.92
C ALA A 16 -36.25 -5.73 -8.45
N ALA A 17 -35.05 -6.26 -8.21
CA ALA A 17 -34.43 -6.42 -6.90
C ALA A 17 -33.88 -5.11 -6.30
N LYS A 18 -34.16 -3.94 -6.90
CA LYS A 18 -33.71 -2.61 -6.48
C LYS A 18 -32.19 -2.42 -6.49
N PHE A 19 -31.49 -3.07 -7.41
CA PHE A 19 -30.08 -2.76 -7.72
C PHE A 19 -30.01 -1.69 -8.82
N ILE A 20 -29.00 -0.84 -8.72
CA ILE A 20 -28.62 0.15 -9.74
C ILE A 20 -27.23 -0.18 -10.30
N HIS A 21 -27.02 0.14 -11.57
CA HIS A 21 -25.73 -0.01 -12.21
C HIS A 21 -24.93 1.30 -12.08
N LYS A 22 -23.71 1.24 -11.53
CA LYS A 22 -22.83 2.40 -11.35
C LYS A 22 -21.39 2.00 -11.63
N GLN A 23 -20.73 2.69 -12.56
CA GLN A 23 -19.30 2.50 -12.89
C GLN A 23 -18.96 1.02 -13.08
N ASP A 24 -19.77 0.31 -13.87
CA ASP A 24 -19.61 -1.12 -14.21
C ASP A 24 -19.94 -2.14 -13.10
N TYR A 25 -20.53 -1.69 -11.99
CA TYR A 25 -20.97 -2.58 -10.89
C TYR A 25 -22.45 -2.42 -10.56
N TRP A 26 -23.10 -3.53 -10.19
CA TRP A 26 -24.46 -3.52 -9.64
C TRP A 26 -24.43 -3.34 -8.13
N VAL A 27 -25.09 -2.29 -7.64
CA VAL A 27 -25.12 -1.92 -6.22
C VAL A 27 -26.57 -1.80 -5.75
N PRO A 28 -26.94 -2.27 -4.55
CA PRO A 28 -28.28 -2.02 -4.00
C PRO A 28 -28.56 -0.51 -3.95
N HIS A 29 -29.69 -0.09 -4.52
CA HIS A 29 -30.14 1.31 -4.53
C HIS A 29 -30.45 1.80 -3.11
N VAL A 30 -31.12 0.94 -2.34
CA VAL A 30 -31.40 1.14 -0.92
C VAL A 30 -30.64 0.05 -0.17
N LEU A 31 -29.75 0.45 0.72
CA LEU A 31 -29.07 -0.47 1.61
C LEU A 31 -30.07 -0.94 2.65
N ARG A 32 -30.10 -2.25 2.89
CA ARG A 32 -30.81 -2.79 4.06
C ARG A 32 -30.10 -2.32 5.33
N ASP A 33 -30.80 -2.28 6.45
CA ASP A 33 -30.23 -1.85 7.74
C ASP A 33 -28.92 -2.60 8.07
N ARG A 34 -28.90 -3.91 7.81
CA ARG A 34 -27.70 -4.75 7.91
C ARG A 34 -26.51 -4.24 7.09
N ASP A 35 -26.77 -3.78 5.87
CA ASP A 35 -25.74 -3.30 4.94
C ASP A 35 -25.26 -1.89 5.35
N VAL A 36 -26.13 -1.08 5.96
CA VAL A 36 -25.76 0.21 6.60
C VAL A 36 -24.86 -0.03 7.81
N GLU A 37 -25.23 -0.95 8.70
CA GLU A 37 -24.43 -1.34 9.88
C GLU A 37 -23.07 -1.93 9.48
N ARG A 38 -23.03 -2.79 8.46
CA ARG A 38 -21.77 -3.31 7.90
C ARG A 38 -20.87 -2.20 7.37
N ARG A 39 -21.43 -1.17 6.73
CA ARG A 39 -20.65 -0.02 6.27
C ARG A 39 -20.12 0.82 7.42
N LEU A 40 -20.92 1.06 8.46
CA LEU A 40 -20.50 1.78 9.66
C LEU A 40 -19.37 1.05 10.40
N THR A 41 -19.53 -0.25 10.62
CA THR A 41 -18.51 -1.09 11.28
C THR A 41 -17.21 -1.12 10.47
N MET A 42 -17.28 -1.31 9.14
CA MET A 42 -16.11 -1.23 8.27
C MET A 42 -15.40 0.12 8.35
N ARG A 43 -16.15 1.24 8.44
CA ARG A 43 -15.57 2.58 8.59
C ARG A 43 -14.79 2.72 9.91
N ILE A 44 -15.34 2.20 11.00
CA ILE A 44 -14.70 2.20 12.32
C ILE A 44 -13.43 1.34 12.29
N VAL A 45 -13.49 0.15 11.71
CA VAL A 45 -12.34 -0.76 11.60
C VAL A 45 -11.24 -0.15 10.74
N ALA A 46 -11.58 0.41 9.57
CA ALA A 46 -10.62 1.08 8.71
C ALA A 46 -9.93 2.26 9.41
N SER A 47 -10.69 3.01 10.21
CA SER A 47 -10.15 4.11 11.03
C SER A 47 -9.16 3.57 12.06
N LYS A 48 -9.51 2.52 12.80
CA LYS A 48 -8.60 1.87 13.77
C LYS A 48 -7.31 1.37 13.12
N ILE A 49 -7.41 0.74 11.94
CA ILE A 49 -6.24 0.27 11.17
C ILE A 49 -5.35 1.45 10.79
N LYS A 50 -5.93 2.54 10.28
CA LYS A 50 -5.19 3.76 9.92
C LYS A 50 -4.47 4.35 11.14
N HIS A 51 -5.14 4.46 12.28
CA HIS A 51 -4.54 4.95 13.52
C HIS A 51 -3.39 4.05 14.00
N LYS A 52 -3.55 2.72 13.94
CA LYS A 52 -2.49 1.76 14.28
C LYS A 52 -1.26 1.93 13.38
N GLN A 53 -1.45 2.06 12.07
CA GLN A 53 -0.37 2.28 11.11
C GLN A 53 0.37 3.60 11.37
N VAL A 54 -0.37 4.69 11.64
CA VAL A 54 0.23 5.99 11.95
C VAL A 54 1.06 5.92 13.25
N ASN A 55 0.55 5.26 14.29
CA ASN A 55 1.26 5.12 15.55
C ASN A 55 2.51 4.23 15.43
N LEU A 56 2.44 3.15 14.66
CA LEU A 56 3.62 2.34 14.32
C LEU A 56 4.69 3.19 13.62
N ASN A 57 4.31 4.00 12.63
CA ASN A 57 5.26 4.87 11.94
C ASN A 57 5.88 5.94 12.83
N ARG A 58 5.13 6.45 13.83
CA ARG A 58 5.67 7.39 14.84
C ARG A 58 6.70 6.72 15.75
N THR A 59 6.34 5.58 16.31
CA THR A 59 7.25 4.81 17.20
C THR A 59 8.52 4.38 16.45
N LEU A 60 8.42 4.00 15.18
CA LEU A 60 9.60 3.69 14.35
C LEU A 60 10.46 4.92 14.07
N LYS A 61 9.89 6.12 13.95
CA LYS A 61 10.66 7.37 13.81
C LYS A 61 11.35 7.75 15.13
N GLU A 62 10.68 7.55 16.26
CA GLU A 62 11.20 7.85 17.59
C GLU A 62 12.30 6.87 18.01
N LYS A 63 12.15 5.57 17.68
CA LYS A 63 13.15 4.53 17.93
C LYS A 63 14.33 4.54 16.96
N ARG A 64 14.32 5.37 15.90
CA ARG A 64 15.53 5.54 15.07
C ARG A 64 16.58 6.20 15.93
N PRO A 65 17.71 5.54 16.24
CA PRO A 65 18.75 6.16 17.03
C PRO A 65 19.17 7.44 16.33
N ASN A 66 19.12 8.56 17.06
CA ASN A 66 19.46 9.87 16.53
C ASN A 66 20.96 9.90 16.24
N ARG A 67 21.39 9.38 15.07
CA ARG A 67 22.76 9.55 14.58
C ARG A 67 22.95 11.06 14.43
N SER A 68 23.88 11.61 15.22
CA SER A 68 24.19 13.05 15.21
C SER A 68 24.39 13.53 13.77
N LEU A 69 23.90 14.74 13.46
CA LEU A 69 24.01 15.32 12.11
C LEU A 69 25.46 15.36 11.60
N GLN A 70 26.43 15.55 12.50
CA GLN A 70 27.86 15.47 12.18
C GLN A 70 28.30 14.07 11.70
N LYS A 71 27.84 13.00 12.36
CA LYS A 71 28.11 11.61 11.92
C LYS A 71 27.46 11.29 10.58
N LYS A 72 26.32 11.91 10.25
CA LYS A 72 25.67 11.76 8.93
C LYS A 72 26.52 12.38 7.82
N ASN A 73 26.97 13.63 8.01
CA ASN A 73 27.74 14.34 6.99
C ASN A 73 29.08 13.65 6.70
N TYR A 74 29.81 13.26 7.74
CA TYR A 74 31.07 12.52 7.57
C TYR A 74 30.85 11.14 6.94
N PHE A 75 29.81 10.41 7.34
CA PHE A 75 29.49 9.08 6.77
C PHE A 75 29.26 9.14 5.26
N PHE A 76 28.45 10.10 4.78
CA PHE A 76 28.20 10.26 3.35
C PHE A 76 29.42 10.79 2.60
N TYR A 77 30.10 11.81 3.13
CA TYR A 77 31.31 12.36 2.52
C TYR A 77 32.39 11.28 2.37
N HIS A 78 32.71 10.59 3.46
CA HIS A 78 33.75 9.55 3.47
C HIS A 78 33.38 8.39 2.55
N GLY A 79 32.13 7.91 2.59
CA GLY A 79 31.68 6.82 1.72
C GLY A 79 31.78 7.14 0.22
N ILE A 80 31.51 8.38 -0.18
CA ILE A 80 31.65 8.85 -1.56
C ILE A 80 33.12 8.97 -1.95
N HIS A 81 33.97 9.48 -1.06
CA HIS A 81 35.40 9.67 -1.34
C HIS A 81 36.18 8.35 -1.41
N LEU A 82 35.64 7.25 -0.87
CA LEU A 82 36.20 5.90 -1.02
C LEU A 82 35.81 5.24 -2.36
N LEU A 83 34.89 5.83 -3.15
CA LEU A 83 34.46 5.24 -4.42
C LEU A 83 35.61 5.07 -5.44
N PRO A 84 36.53 6.03 -5.63
CA PRO A 84 37.64 5.86 -6.56
C PRO A 84 38.55 4.68 -6.18
N GLU A 85 38.84 4.51 -4.89
CA GLU A 85 39.62 3.38 -4.38
C GLU A 85 38.89 2.06 -4.62
N LYS A 86 37.58 2.01 -4.33
CA LYS A 86 36.76 0.81 -4.59
C LYS A 86 36.69 0.47 -6.08
N TRP A 87 36.59 1.47 -6.95
CA TRP A 87 36.59 1.25 -8.41
C TRP A 87 37.95 0.75 -8.89
N GLN A 88 39.04 1.26 -8.33
CA GLN A 88 40.37 0.77 -8.65
C GLN A 88 40.51 -0.71 -8.28
N ASN A 89 40.01 -1.11 -7.11
CA ASN A 89 40.02 -2.51 -6.68
C ASN A 89 39.19 -3.41 -7.63
N VAL A 90 38.08 -2.91 -8.18
CA VAL A 90 37.24 -3.65 -9.15
C VAL A 90 38.00 -3.93 -10.44
N ILE A 91 38.81 -2.97 -10.87
CA ILE A 91 39.65 -3.12 -12.06
C ILE A 91 40.77 -4.13 -11.78
N THR A 92 41.41 -4.07 -10.61
CA THR A 92 42.54 -4.97 -10.28
C THR A 92 42.10 -6.42 -10.06
N ASP A 93 40.92 -6.64 -9.49
CA ASP A 93 40.39 -7.99 -9.21
C ASP A 93 39.46 -8.52 -10.31
N ASN A 94 39.49 -7.93 -11.52
CA ASN A 94 38.65 -8.32 -12.66
C ASN A 94 37.15 -8.46 -12.32
N GLY A 95 36.64 -7.55 -11.47
CA GLY A 95 35.24 -7.54 -11.09
C GLY A 95 34.82 -8.54 -10.03
N LYS A 96 35.75 -9.24 -9.37
CA LYS A 96 35.42 -10.09 -8.21
C LYS A 96 35.04 -9.24 -6.99
N TYR A 97 34.11 -9.76 -6.17
CA TYR A 97 33.76 -9.12 -4.90
C TYR A 97 34.93 -9.21 -3.90
N PHE A 98 35.26 -8.09 -3.26
CA PHE A 98 36.20 -8.04 -2.13
C PHE A 98 35.51 -8.53 -0.85
N ALA A 99 36.29 -9.16 0.04
CA ALA A 99 35.85 -9.60 1.37
C ALA A 99 35.89 -8.46 2.39
#